data_AF-A0AAU7YHF3-F1
#
_entry.id   AF-A0AAU7YHF3-F1
#
_cell.length_a   1.000
_cell.length_b   1.000
_cell.length_c   1.000
_cell.angle_alpha   90.00
_cell.angle_beta   90.00
_cell.angle_gamma   90.00
#
_symmetry.space_group_name_H-M   'P 1'
#
loop_
_entity.id
_entity.type
_entity.pdbx_description
1 polymer ?
#
loop_
_entity_poly.entity_id
_entity_poly.type
_entity_poly.pdbx_seq_one_letter_code
_entity_poly.pdbx_strand_id
1 'polypeptide(L)'
;MLLTPSTELSQPRILHLHIINNSIYINNIEVISKYSVACLDIMHVLLAQFWQDFKNGLPAEKYKFLNINQLGERLGFNSEIHNLEYKIRRPLNRMIKAIKENLFEKLGIDCNDMIENVGWPGYSCKDHGYRLNPFILSLGAAKSTERSLSCL
;
A
#
# COMPACT_ATOMS: atom_id res chain seq x y z
N MET A 1 45.59 -4.35 -5.51
CA MET A 1 44.24 -4.93 -5.61
C MET A 1 43.24 -3.79 -5.46
N LEU A 2 42.60 -3.38 -6.55
CA LEU A 2 41.56 -2.34 -6.53
C LEU A 2 40.22 -3.03 -6.31
N LEU A 3 39.59 -2.77 -5.17
CA LEU A 3 38.22 -3.16 -4.89
C LEU A 3 37.30 -2.32 -5.80
N THR A 4 36.67 -2.96 -6.77
CA THR A 4 35.57 -2.36 -7.53
C THR A 4 34.35 -2.21 -6.62
N PRO A 5 33.68 -1.05 -6.58
CA PRO A 5 32.39 -0.95 -5.90
C PRO A 5 31.34 -1.59 -6.81
N SER A 6 30.91 -2.81 -6.51
CA SER A 6 29.70 -3.39 -7.09
C SER A 6 28.48 -2.82 -6.35
N THR A 7 28.26 -1.52 -6.51
CA THR A 7 26.95 -0.94 -6.30
C THR A 7 26.19 -1.13 -7.61
N GLU A 8 25.73 -2.36 -7.87
CA GLU A 8 24.60 -2.51 -8.76
C GLU A 8 23.46 -1.72 -8.13
N LEU A 9 23.18 -0.54 -8.68
CA LEU A 9 21.93 0.16 -8.47
C LEU A 9 20.84 -0.75 -9.03
N SER A 10 20.40 -1.72 -8.21
CA SER A 10 19.21 -2.52 -8.45
C SER A 10 18.11 -1.55 -8.82
N GLN A 11 17.66 -1.56 -10.07
CA GLN A 11 16.55 -0.72 -10.46
C GLN A 11 15.38 -1.01 -9.51
N PRO A 12 14.69 0.02 -8.99
CA PRO A 12 13.57 -0.20 -8.09
C PRO A 12 12.56 -1.09 -8.81
N ARG A 13 12.28 -2.26 -8.22
CA ARG A 13 11.40 -3.23 -8.83
C ARG A 13 9.98 -2.66 -8.80
N ILE A 14 9.45 -2.33 -9.97
CA ILE A 14 8.09 -1.80 -10.08
C ILE A 14 7.10 -2.87 -9.60
N LEU A 15 6.23 -2.48 -8.68
CA LEU A 15 5.14 -3.28 -8.15
C LEU A 15 3.85 -2.92 -8.87
N HIS A 16 3.29 -3.86 -9.61
CA HIS A 16 2.02 -3.69 -10.31
C HIS A 16 0.86 -4.02 -9.40
N LEU A 17 0.12 -2.99 -9.01
CA LEU A 17 -1.09 -3.14 -8.22
C LEU A 17 -2.30 -3.36 -9.12
N HIS A 18 -3.04 -4.43 -8.83
CA HIS A 18 -4.30 -4.77 -9.46
C HIS A 18 -5.40 -4.93 -8.41
N ILE A 19 -6.60 -4.50 -8.77
CA ILE A 19 -7.81 -4.73 -7.97
C ILE A 19 -8.70 -5.69 -8.78
N ILE A 20 -8.95 -6.87 -8.23
CA ILE A 20 -9.75 -7.91 -8.89
C ILE A 20 -10.78 -8.42 -7.88
N ASN A 21 -12.07 -8.30 -8.20
CA ASN A 21 -13.16 -8.75 -7.33
C ASN A 21 -13.05 -8.25 -5.87
N ASN A 22 -12.63 -6.99 -5.69
CA ASN A 22 -12.39 -6.36 -4.39
C ASN A 22 -11.24 -6.97 -3.55
N SER A 23 -10.43 -7.85 -4.13
CA SER A 23 -9.13 -8.25 -3.59
C SER A 23 -8.02 -7.39 -4.22
N ILE A 24 -6.95 -7.15 -3.46
CA ILE A 24 -5.76 -6.41 -3.92
C ILE A 24 -4.65 -7.41 -4.23
N TYR A 25 -4.10 -7.29 -5.43
CA TYR A 25 -3.01 -8.08 -5.93
C TYR A 25 -1.80 -7.20 -6.24
N ILE A 26 -0.61 -7.69 -5.93
CA ILE A 26 0.66 -7.08 -6.36
C ILE A 26 1.40 -8.12 -7.20
N ASN A 27 1.77 -7.79 -8.44
CA ASN A 27 2.45 -8.71 -9.35
C ASN A 27 1.74 -10.08 -9.43
N ASN A 28 0.40 -10.08 -9.51
CA ASN A 28 -0.48 -11.26 -9.53
C ASN A 28 -0.53 -12.09 -8.23
N ILE A 29 0.03 -11.59 -7.13
CA ILE A 29 -0.05 -12.20 -5.80
C ILE A 29 -1.14 -11.51 -4.99
N GLU A 30 -2.14 -12.26 -4.51
CA GLU A 30 -3.15 -11.72 -3.59
C GLU A 30 -2.47 -11.32 -2.27
N VAL A 31 -2.51 -10.03 -1.94
CA VAL A 31 -1.93 -9.49 -0.70
C VAL A 31 -2.99 -9.04 0.29
N ILE A 32 -4.18 -8.66 -0.20
CA ILE A 32 -5.35 -8.35 0.63
C ILE A 32 -6.55 -9.04 0.03
N SER A 33 -7.17 -9.93 0.80
CA SER A 33 -8.36 -10.64 0.37
C SER A 33 -9.62 -9.79 0.51
N LYS A 34 -10.61 -10.00 -0.38
CA LYS A 34 -11.95 -9.40 -0.33
C LYS A 34 -12.68 -9.60 0.99
N TYR A 35 -12.28 -10.59 1.80
CA TYR A 35 -12.85 -10.86 3.13
C TYR A 35 -12.23 -10.01 4.25
N SER A 36 -11.10 -9.34 3.99
CA SER A 36 -10.39 -8.49 4.94
C SER A 36 -10.93 -7.06 4.92
N VAL A 37 -12.23 -6.90 5.25
CA VAL A 37 -12.98 -5.64 5.08
C VAL A 37 -12.23 -4.42 5.65
N ALA A 38 -11.81 -4.47 6.91
CA ALA A 38 -11.11 -3.34 7.54
C ALA A 38 -9.76 -2.99 6.84
N CYS A 39 -9.05 -3.99 6.31
CA CYS A 39 -7.82 -3.73 5.55
C CYS A 39 -8.14 -3.09 4.20
N LEU A 40 -9.21 -3.53 3.53
CA LEU A 40 -9.65 -2.96 2.26
C LEU A 40 -10.10 -1.51 2.42
N ASP A 41 -10.88 -1.22 3.46
CA ASP A 41 -11.33 0.15 3.75
C ASP A 41 -10.13 1.10 3.90
N ILE A 42 -9.12 0.70 4.68
CA ILE A 42 -7.88 1.48 4.84
C ILE A 42 -7.13 1.59 3.51
N MET A 43 -7.01 0.49 2.76
CA MET A 43 -6.34 0.49 1.46
C MET A 43 -7.03 1.41 0.45
N HIS A 44 -8.36 1.45 0.43
CA HIS A 44 -9.12 2.36 -0.42
C HIS A 44 -8.87 3.81 -0.08
N VAL A 45 -8.78 4.16 1.21
CA VAL A 45 -8.41 5.53 1.63
C VAL A 45 -7.01 5.91 1.18
N LEU A 46 -6.05 5.00 1.31
CA LEU A 46 -4.67 5.22 0.85
C LEU A 46 -4.59 5.36 -0.68
N LEU A 47 -5.32 4.52 -1.43
CA LEU A 47 -5.45 4.61 -2.89
C LEU A 47 -6.10 5.91 -3.33
N ALA A 48 -7.16 6.34 -2.64
CA ALA A 48 -7.85 7.60 -2.94
C ALA A 48 -6.91 8.80 -2.74
N GLN A 49 -6.11 8.81 -1.67
CA GLN A 49 -5.12 9.85 -1.43
C GLN A 49 -4.03 9.84 -2.51
N PHE A 50 -3.48 8.66 -2.83
CA PHE A 50 -2.48 8.51 -3.88
C PHE A 50 -2.98 9.04 -5.22
N TRP A 51 -4.22 8.69 -5.59
CA TRP A 51 -4.83 9.13 -6.83
C TRP A 51 -5.11 10.64 -6.84
N GLN A 52 -5.47 11.21 -5.69
CA GLN A 52 -5.65 12.65 -5.54
C GLN A 52 -4.33 13.40 -5.73
N ASP A 53 -3.24 12.93 -5.12
CA ASP A 53 -1.92 13.55 -5.27
C ASP A 53 -1.40 13.47 -6.70
N PHE A 54 -1.63 12.33 -7.36
CA PHE A 54 -1.38 12.16 -8.79
C PHE A 54 -2.17 13.16 -9.64
N LYS A 55 -3.50 13.26 -9.44
CA LYS A 55 -4.36 14.20 -10.16
C LYS A 55 -3.96 15.66 -9.97
N ASN A 56 -3.44 16.00 -8.81
CA ASN A 56 -2.97 17.34 -8.49
C ASN A 56 -1.60 17.66 -9.10
N GLY A 57 -0.98 16.71 -9.84
CA GLY A 57 0.32 16.89 -10.46
C GLY A 57 1.46 17.06 -9.45
N LEU A 58 1.29 16.52 -8.24
CA LEU A 58 2.35 16.58 -7.24
C LEU A 58 3.52 15.68 -7.69
N PRO A 59 4.78 16.09 -7.43
CA PRO A 59 5.91 15.17 -7.56
C PRO A 59 5.85 14.10 -6.46
N ALA A 60 6.40 12.92 -6.75
CA ALA A 60 6.31 11.71 -5.91
C ALA A 60 6.75 11.97 -4.45
N GLU A 61 7.80 12.75 -4.23
CA GLU A 61 8.33 13.11 -2.92
C GLU A 61 7.27 13.82 -2.05
N LYS A 62 6.36 14.57 -2.68
CA LYS A 62 5.34 15.39 -2.03
C LYS A 62 4.00 14.66 -1.83
N TYR A 63 3.90 13.37 -2.17
CA TYR A 63 2.69 12.60 -1.92
C TYR A 63 2.41 12.54 -0.42
N LYS A 64 1.16 12.77 -0.04
CA LYS A 64 0.78 13.04 1.34
C LYS A 64 0.70 11.75 2.14
N PHE A 65 1.36 11.74 3.29
CA PHE A 65 1.15 10.74 4.33
C PHE A 65 -0.11 11.06 5.15
N LEU A 66 -0.79 10.02 5.59
CA LEU A 66 -1.94 10.09 6.48
C LEU A 66 -1.63 9.44 7.83
N ASN A 67 -1.98 10.10 8.93
CA ASN A 67 -1.91 9.49 10.26
C ASN A 67 -3.22 8.74 10.61
N ILE A 68 -3.24 8.01 11.73
CA ILE A 68 -4.40 7.20 12.13
C ILE A 68 -5.68 8.02 12.35
N ASN A 69 -5.57 9.29 12.76
CA ASN A 69 -6.72 10.17 12.95
C ASN A 69 -7.32 10.56 11.60
N GLN A 70 -6.47 10.97 10.64
CA GLN A 70 -6.90 11.30 9.28
C GLN A 70 -7.48 10.10 8.53
N LEU A 71 -6.92 8.90 8.75
CA LEU A 71 -7.50 7.65 8.26
C LEU A 71 -8.87 7.39 8.91
N GLY A 72 -8.98 7.57 10.23
CA GLY A 72 -10.23 7.45 10.98
C GLY A 72 -11.33 8.38 10.46
N GLU A 73 -11.03 9.67 10.32
CA GLU A 73 -11.95 10.69 9.80
C GLU A 73 -12.49 10.32 8.42
N ARG A 74 -11.61 9.89 7.50
CA ARG A 74 -12.00 9.49 6.14
C ARG A 74 -12.84 8.22 6.10
N LEU A 75 -12.72 7.38 7.13
CA LEU A 75 -13.54 6.19 7.31
C LEU A 75 -14.80 6.45 8.14
N GLY A 76 -15.06 7.71 8.53
CA GLY A 76 -16.21 8.09 9.34
C GLY A 76 -16.10 7.70 10.81
N PHE A 77 -14.91 7.34 11.29
CA PHE A 77 -14.67 7.09 12.71
C PHE A 77 -14.38 8.41 13.44
N ASN A 78 -15.25 8.76 14.37
CA ASN A 78 -14.95 9.81 15.35
C ASN A 78 -13.96 9.26 16.39
N SER A 79 -12.78 9.88 16.52
CA SER A 79 -11.69 9.51 17.44
C SER A 79 -12.07 9.61 18.93
N GLU A 80 -13.06 10.43 19.28
CA GLU A 80 -13.57 10.56 20.65
C GLU A 80 -14.47 9.39 21.05
N ILE A 81 -15.08 8.74 20.04
CA ILE A 81 -16.06 7.66 20.23
C ILE A 81 -15.42 6.29 19.94
N HIS A 82 -14.50 6.24 18.98
CA HIS A 82 -13.95 5.01 18.46
C HIS A 82 -12.50 4.82 18.88
N ASN A 83 -12.18 3.60 19.32
CA ASN A 83 -10.81 3.22 19.58
C ASN A 83 -10.05 2.99 18.26
N LEU A 84 -9.40 4.04 17.75
CA LEU A 84 -8.65 4.04 16.49
C LEU A 84 -7.46 3.06 16.50
N GLU A 85 -6.93 2.70 17.67
CA GLU A 85 -5.90 1.66 17.77
C GLU A 85 -6.42 0.33 17.22
N TYR A 86 -7.64 -0.04 17.60
CA TYR A 86 -8.26 -1.29 17.18
C TYR A 86 -8.89 -1.20 15.79
N LYS A 87 -9.48 -0.05 15.44
CA LYS A 87 -10.18 0.14 14.18
C LYS A 87 -9.26 0.42 13.00
N ILE A 88 -8.13 1.10 13.23
CA ILE A 88 -7.19 1.51 12.19
C ILE A 88 -5.82 0.88 12.37
N ARG A 89 -5.13 1.15 13.49
CA ARG A 89 -3.71 0.79 13.64
C ARG A 89 -3.47 -0.71 13.55
N ARG A 90 -4.27 -1.51 14.26
CA ARG A 90 -4.15 -2.99 14.23
C ARG A 90 -4.42 -3.58 12.85
N PRO A 91 -5.53 -3.27 12.15
CA PRO A 91 -5.74 -3.72 10.77
C PRO A 91 -4.63 -3.26 9.81
N LEU A 92 -4.19 -2.02 9.90
CA LEU A 92 -3.11 -1.47 9.08
C LEU A 92 -1.79 -2.22 9.29
N ASN A 93 -1.39 -2.46 10.54
CA ASN A 93 -0.18 -3.21 10.85
C ASN A 93 -0.29 -4.67 10.37
N ARG A 94 -1.46 -5.29 10.51
CA ARG A 94 -1.72 -6.64 10.00
C ARG A 94 -1.60 -6.68 8.47
N MET A 95 -2.17 -5.68 7.79
CA MET A 95 -2.09 -5.53 6.34
C MET A 95 -0.64 -5.37 5.88
N ILE A 96 0.12 -4.45 6.48
CA ILE A 96 1.54 -4.23 6.15
C ILE A 96 2.35 -5.52 6.38
N LYS A 97 2.11 -6.22 7.49
CA LYS A 97 2.78 -7.49 7.78
C LYS A 97 2.44 -8.57 6.75
N ALA A 98 1.16 -8.74 6.40
CA ALA A 98 0.73 -9.74 5.43
C ALA A 98 1.26 -9.45 4.01
N ILE A 99 1.30 -8.18 3.60
CA ILE A 99 1.95 -7.76 2.35
C ILE A 99 3.43 -8.14 2.40
N LYS A 100 4.09 -7.86 3.54
CA LYS A 100 5.50 -8.17 3.77
C LYS A 100 5.84 -9.63 3.57
N GLU A 101 5.13 -10.48 4.30
CA GLU A 101 5.37 -11.93 4.28
C GLU A 101 5.06 -12.51 2.89
N ASN A 102 3.92 -12.18 2.30
CA ASN A 102 3.51 -12.74 1.01
C ASN A 102 4.44 -12.36 -0.15
N LEU A 103 4.91 -11.12 -0.21
CA LEU A 103 5.78 -10.66 -1.29
C LEU A 103 7.23 -11.07 -1.06
N PHE A 104 7.71 -11.09 0.19
CA PHE A 104 9.04 -11.59 0.48
C PHE A 104 9.17 -13.08 0.16
N GLU A 105 8.23 -13.91 0.61
CA GLU A 105 8.25 -15.34 0.35
C GLU A 105 8.19 -15.68 -1.15
N LYS A 106 7.39 -14.94 -1.91
CA LYS A 106 7.14 -15.27 -3.32
C LYS A 106 8.07 -14.58 -4.31
N LEU A 107 8.59 -13.40 -3.97
CA LEU A 107 9.38 -12.57 -4.90
C LEU A 107 10.75 -12.17 -4.34
N GLY A 108 11.04 -12.42 -3.06
CA GLY A 108 12.27 -11.99 -2.39
C GLY A 108 12.38 -10.47 -2.22
N ILE A 109 11.24 -9.76 -2.14
CA ILE A 109 11.18 -8.29 -2.08
C ILE A 109 10.88 -7.85 -0.65
N ASP A 110 11.60 -6.86 -0.12
CA ASP A 110 11.19 -6.17 1.10
C ASP A 110 10.07 -5.17 0.79
N CYS A 111 9.02 -5.20 1.60
CA CYS A 111 7.74 -4.54 1.33
C CYS A 111 7.48 -3.38 2.27
N ASN A 112 8.53 -2.94 3.00
CA ASN A 112 8.67 -1.54 3.40
C ASN A 112 8.41 -0.59 2.23
N ASP A 113 8.64 -1.09 1.03
CA ASP A 113 8.52 -0.36 -0.20
C ASP A 113 7.05 -0.11 -0.58
N MET A 114 6.06 -0.99 -0.36
CA MET A 114 4.68 -0.72 -0.87
C MET A 114 3.93 0.36 -0.07
N ILE A 115 3.88 0.21 1.25
CA ILE A 115 3.25 1.16 2.17
C ILE A 115 4.37 1.76 3.00
N GLU A 116 4.73 3.00 2.67
CA GLU A 116 5.73 3.73 3.43
C GLU A 116 5.14 4.09 4.80
N ASN A 117 5.94 3.86 5.83
CA ASN A 117 5.64 4.23 7.20
C ASN A 117 6.78 5.09 7.74
N VAL A 118 6.48 6.34 8.07
CA VAL A 118 7.45 7.30 8.62
C VAL A 118 6.98 7.79 10.00
N GLY A 119 7.92 8.04 10.91
CA GLY A 119 7.61 8.68 12.19
C GLY A 119 6.97 10.05 11.96
N TRP A 120 5.87 10.33 12.66
CA TRP A 120 5.11 11.56 12.51
C TRP A 120 5.64 12.64 13.46
N PRO A 121 6.07 13.82 12.97
CA PRO A 121 6.50 14.90 13.86
C PRO A 121 5.30 15.49 14.61
N GLY A 122 5.43 15.66 15.92
CA GLY A 122 4.53 16.53 16.72
C GLY A 122 3.55 15.84 17.67
N TYR A 123 3.41 14.52 17.63
CA TYR A 123 2.62 13.76 18.60
C TYR A 123 3.35 12.45 18.87
N SER A 124 3.80 12.22 20.10
CA SER A 124 4.39 10.99 20.66
C SER A 124 5.38 10.17 19.80
N CYS A 125 6.31 9.44 20.43
CA CYS A 125 7.20 8.50 19.74
C CYS A 125 6.47 7.29 19.08
N LYS A 126 5.13 7.29 19.02
CA LYS A 126 4.29 6.20 18.51
C LYS A 126 3.43 6.59 17.31
N ASP A 127 3.45 7.85 16.89
CA ASP A 127 2.64 8.28 15.76
C ASP A 127 3.41 8.16 14.45
N HIS A 128 2.70 7.63 13.47
CA HIS A 128 3.24 7.21 12.19
C HIS A 128 2.33 7.76 11.08
N GLY A 129 2.96 8.21 10.00
CA GLY A 129 2.30 8.55 8.75
C GLY A 129 2.40 7.40 7.77
N TYR A 130 1.32 7.16 7.03
CA TYR A 130 1.23 6.08 6.05
C TYR A 130 0.87 6.63 4.67
N ARG A 131 1.54 6.15 3.63
CA ARG A 131 1.15 6.39 2.22
C ARG A 131 1.49 5.17 1.37
N LEU A 132 0.85 5.07 0.21
CA LEU A 132 1.34 4.22 -0.86
C LEU A 132 2.60 4.83 -1.48
N ASN A 133 3.60 4.00 -1.76
CA ASN A 133 4.87 4.46 -2.30
C ASN A 133 4.77 4.81 -3.79
N PRO A 134 4.95 6.10 -4.16
CA PRO A 134 4.86 6.55 -5.54
C PRO A 134 6.07 6.20 -6.42
N PHE A 135 7.20 5.78 -5.84
CA PHE A 135 8.41 5.49 -6.60
C PHE A 135 8.41 4.08 -7.20
N ILE A 136 7.62 3.16 -6.64
CA ILE A 136 7.63 1.77 -7.07
C ILE A 136 6.26 1.28 -7.53
N LEU A 137 5.17 1.93 -7.13
CA LEU A 137 3.83 1.43 -7.44
C LEU A 137 3.40 1.90 -8.83
N SER A 138 3.03 0.93 -9.65
CA SER A 138 2.33 1.13 -10.90
C SER A 138 0.89 0.66 -10.75
N LEU A 139 -0.07 1.55 -11.01
CA LEU A 139 -1.49 1.19 -11.04
C LEU A 139 -1.84 0.67 -12.43
N GLY A 140 -2.28 -0.59 -12.50
CA GLY A 140 -2.71 -1.22 -13.75
C GLY A 140 -4.17 -1.63 -13.70
N ALA A 141 -4.93 -1.32 -14.75
CA ALA A 141 -6.22 -1.96 -14.97
C ALA A 141 -6.00 -3.47 -15.13
N ALA A 142 -6.80 -4.30 -14.46
CA ALA A 142 -6.76 -5.73 -14.70
C ALA A 142 -7.10 -5.99 -16.17
N LYS A 143 -6.24 -6.71 -16.90
CA LYS A 143 -6.62 -7.22 -18.22
C LYS A 143 -7.81 -8.15 -17.97
N SER A 144 -8.98 -7.83 -18.52
CA SER A 144 -10.07 -8.79 -18.59
C SER A 144 -9.52 -10.03 -19.25
N THR A 145 -9.50 -11.15 -18.53
CA THR A 145 -9.21 -12.44 -19.15
C THR A 145 -10.36 -12.68 -20.12
N GLU A 146 -10.17 -12.31 -21.38
CA GLU A 146 -11.00 -12.83 -22.45
C GLU A 146 -10.82 -14.34 -22.38
N ARG A 147 -11.77 -15.01 -21.74
CA ARG A 147 -12.00 -16.42 -22.00
C ARG A 147 -12.33 -16.46 -23.48
N SER A 148 -11.35 -16.82 -24.30
CA SER A 148 -11.59 -17.35 -25.62
C SER A 148 -12.60 -18.49 -25.43
N LEU A 149 -13.87 -18.20 -25.70
CA LEU A 149 -14.86 -19.23 -25.99
C LEU A 149 -14.46 -19.80 -27.36
N SER A 150 -13.37 -20.56 -27.35
CA SER A 150 -13.05 -21.51 -28.40
C SER A 150 -13.39 -22.87 -27.83
N CYS A 151 -14.66 -23.25 -27.91
CA CYS A 151 -15.12 -24.64 -27.95
C CYS A 151 -16.59 -24.69 -28.37
N LEU A 152 -16.77 -25.12 -29.63
CA LEU A 152 -17.96 -25.69 -30.30
C LEU A 152 -19.08 -24.73 -30.72
#